data_AF-A0A1H8AZN1-F1
#
_entry.id   AF-A0A1H8AZN1-F1
#
_cell.length_a   1.000
_cell.length_b   1.000
_cell.length_c   1.000
_cell.angle_alpha   90.00
_cell.angle_beta   90.00
_cell.angle_gamma   90.00
#
_symmetry.space_group_name_H-M   'P 1'
#
loop_
_entity.id
_entity.type
_entity.pdbx_description
1 polymer ?
#
loop_
_entity_poly.entity_id
_entity_poly.type
_entity_poly.pdbx_seq_one_letter_code
_entity_poly.pdbx_strand_id
1 'polypeptide(L)'
;MEEIKQLDNEEAEQIFKLPNSWREKGVKEGKMEGKIEGKIEGKIEGKMEEKRQIALEMLKEDLSVELVSKITKLTRDEIEELKKKL
;
A
#
# COMPACT_ATOMS: atom_id res chain seq x y z
N MET A 1 11.73 -52.12 -29.74
CA MET A 1 10.89 -50.97 -29.34
C MET A 1 10.66 -51.10 -27.85
N GLU A 2 11.74 -51.11 -27.09
CA GLU A 2 11.80 -51.44 -25.66
C GLU A 2 13.01 -50.69 -25.17
N GLU A 3 12.78 -49.65 -24.34
CA GLU A 3 13.76 -49.03 -23.43
C GLU A 3 13.26 -47.71 -22.83
N ILE A 4 12.01 -47.30 -23.06
CA ILE A 4 11.42 -46.08 -22.44
C ILE A 4 10.43 -46.43 -21.31
N LYS A 5 10.66 -47.52 -20.58
CA LYS A 5 9.79 -47.95 -19.45
C LYS A 5 10.43 -47.80 -18.07
N GLN A 6 11.54 -47.07 -17.96
CA GLN A 6 12.23 -46.80 -16.70
C GLN A 6 12.67 -45.33 -16.61
N LEU A 7 11.74 -44.41 -16.86
CA LEU A 7 11.82 -43.12 -16.17
C LEU A 7 11.01 -43.31 -14.90
N ASP A 8 11.72 -43.40 -13.79
CA ASP A 8 11.15 -43.63 -12.47
C ASP A 8 10.01 -42.63 -12.24
N ASN A 9 8.86 -43.17 -11.83
CA ASN A 9 7.62 -42.42 -11.60
C ASN A 9 7.85 -41.22 -10.65
N GLU A 10 8.89 -41.28 -9.82
CA GLU A 10 9.32 -40.18 -8.94
C GLU A 10 9.94 -38.99 -9.69
N GLU A 11 10.70 -39.20 -10.78
CA GLU A 11 11.29 -38.12 -11.58
C GLU A 11 10.21 -37.39 -12.40
N ALA A 12 9.23 -38.13 -12.93
CA ALA A 12 8.07 -37.55 -13.62
C ALA A 12 7.19 -36.70 -12.67
N GLU A 13 7.01 -37.14 -11.42
CA GLU A 13 6.33 -36.35 -10.39
C GLU A 13 7.09 -35.08 -10.00
N GLN A 14 8.44 -35.13 -9.93
CA GLN A 14 9.26 -33.94 -9.65
C GLN A 14 9.17 -32.92 -10.78
N ILE A 15 9.14 -33.37 -12.03
CA ILE A 15 8.97 -32.52 -13.22
C ILE A 15 7.59 -31.83 -13.21
N PHE A 16 6.52 -32.49 -12.74
CA PHE A 16 5.19 -31.88 -12.61
C PHE A 16 5.08 -30.88 -11.43
N LYS A 17 5.89 -31.04 -10.38
CA LYS A 17 5.91 -30.14 -9.21
C LYS A 17 6.65 -28.81 -9.50
N LEU A 18 7.62 -28.83 -10.43
CA LEU A 18 8.45 -27.67 -10.77
C LEU A 18 7.64 -26.49 -11.35
N PRO A 19 6.79 -26.64 -12.40
CA PRO A 19 6.02 -25.54 -12.98
C PRO A 19 5.01 -24.91 -12.02
N ASN A 20 4.45 -25.70 -11.11
CA ASN A 20 3.45 -25.23 -10.14
C ASN A 20 4.10 -24.37 -9.04
N SER A 21 5.32 -24.71 -8.63
CA SER A 21 6.07 -23.98 -7.59
C SER A 21 6.36 -22.53 -7.97
N TRP A 22 6.79 -22.27 -9.21
CA TRP A 22 7.12 -20.91 -9.67
C TRP A 22 5.88 -20.02 -9.81
N ARG A 23 4.77 -20.58 -10.32
CA ARG A 23 3.50 -19.86 -10.44
C ARG A 23 2.93 -19.51 -9.06
N GLU A 24 2.93 -20.46 -8.13
CA GLU A 24 2.47 -20.21 -6.76
C GLU A 24 3.34 -19.18 -6.04
N LYS A 25 4.67 -19.24 -6.24
CA LYS A 25 5.61 -18.27 -5.67
C LYS A 25 5.34 -16.86 -6.22
N GLY A 26 5.20 -16.69 -7.53
CA GLY A 26 4.89 -15.40 -8.15
C GLY A 26 3.53 -14.83 -7.70
N VAL A 27 2.50 -15.67 -7.54
CA VAL A 27 1.19 -15.22 -7.03
C VAL A 27 1.28 -14.81 -5.55
N LYS A 28 2.06 -15.53 -4.73
CA LYS A 28 2.28 -15.18 -3.32
C LYS A 28 3.06 -13.88 -3.19
N GLU A 29 4.13 -13.72 -3.96
CA GLU A 29 4.96 -12.51 -3.99
C GLU A 29 4.12 -11.30 -4.45
N GLY A 30 3.42 -11.38 -5.57
CA GLY A 30 2.58 -10.28 -6.06
C GLY A 30 1.43 -9.90 -5.10
N LYS A 31 0.82 -10.88 -4.41
CA LYS A 31 -0.19 -10.59 -3.36
C LYS A 31 0.43 -9.94 -2.12
N MET A 32 1.66 -10.31 -1.78
CA MET A 32 2.37 -9.74 -0.63
C MET A 32 2.77 -8.30 -0.93
N GLU A 33 3.39 -8.05 -2.09
CA GLU A 33 3.78 -6.71 -2.55
C GLU A 33 2.57 -5.79 -2.65
N GLY A 34 1.51 -6.17 -3.38
CA GLY A 34 0.31 -5.33 -3.52
C GLY A 34 -0.39 -5.04 -2.18
N LYS A 35 -0.33 -5.95 -1.21
CA LYS A 35 -0.89 -5.71 0.13
C LYS A 35 -0.03 -4.79 0.97
N ILE A 36 1.29 -4.81 0.79
CA ILE A 36 2.23 -3.92 1.49
C ILE A 36 2.09 -2.51 0.91
N GLU A 37 2.16 -2.38 -0.41
CA GLU A 37 2.04 -1.09 -1.12
C GLU A 37 0.70 -0.43 -0.79
N GLY A 38 -0.43 -1.13 -1.00
CA GLY A 38 -1.75 -0.55 -0.72
C GLY A 38 -1.99 -0.19 0.75
N LYS A 39 -1.35 -0.89 1.70
CA LYS A 39 -1.43 -0.52 3.13
C LYS A 39 -0.57 0.69 3.48
N ILE A 40 0.57 0.86 2.81
CA ILE A 40 1.46 2.01 3.04
C ILE A 40 0.81 3.26 2.45
N GLU A 41 0.37 3.19 1.20
CA GLU A 41 -0.31 4.28 0.51
C GLU A 41 -1.57 4.70 1.27
N GLY A 42 -2.48 3.78 1.57
CA GLY A 42 -3.72 4.11 2.29
C GLY A 42 -3.49 4.67 3.70
N LYS A 43 -2.42 4.27 4.40
CA LYS A 43 -2.06 4.85 5.70
C LYS A 43 -1.47 6.26 5.58
N ILE A 44 -0.71 6.53 4.54
CA ILE A 44 -0.12 7.86 4.31
C ILE A 44 -1.22 8.82 3.88
N GLU A 45 -2.05 8.43 2.91
CA GLU A 45 -3.18 9.22 2.44
C GLU A 45 -4.16 9.52 3.58
N GLY A 46 -4.59 8.50 4.33
CA GLY A 46 -5.53 8.69 5.44
C GLY A 46 -5.00 9.63 6.53
N LYS A 47 -3.71 9.55 6.87
CA LYS A 47 -3.09 10.48 7.85
C LYS A 47 -2.99 11.91 7.34
N MET A 48 -2.75 12.09 6.05
CA MET A 48 -2.69 13.42 5.43
C MET A 48 -4.08 14.03 5.33
N GLU A 49 -5.07 13.22 4.97
CA GLU A 49 -6.47 13.62 4.87
C GLU A 49 -7.03 14.01 6.25
N GLU A 50 -6.78 13.20 7.28
CA GLU A 50 -7.17 13.51 8.67
C GLU A 50 -6.59 14.85 9.14
N LYS A 51 -5.29 15.10 8.91
CA LYS A 51 -4.66 16.39 9.26
C LYS A 51 -5.28 17.57 8.54
N ARG A 52 -5.60 17.42 7.26
CA ARG A 52 -6.25 18.46 6.45
C ARG A 52 -7.68 18.71 6.95
N GLN A 53 -8.41 17.67 7.29
CA GLN A 53 -9.77 17.79 7.82
C GLN A 53 -9.79 18.49 9.17
N ILE A 54 -8.88 18.12 10.09
CA ILE A 54 -8.71 18.80 11.38
C ILE A 54 -8.36 20.28 11.16
N ALA A 55 -7.45 20.58 10.23
CA ALA A 55 -7.10 21.96 9.90
C ALA A 55 -8.30 22.76 9.36
N LEU A 56 -9.14 22.15 8.51
CA LEU A 56 -10.36 22.77 7.98
C LEU A 56 -11.39 23.04 9.08
N GLU A 57 -11.63 22.10 9.98
CA GLU A 57 -12.53 22.28 11.12
C GLU A 57 -12.03 23.40 12.04
N MET A 58 -10.73 23.43 12.34
CA MET A 58 -10.13 24.49 13.13
C MET A 58 -10.24 25.87 12.48
N LEU A 59 -10.08 25.95 11.15
CA LEU A 59 -10.26 27.20 10.41
C LEU A 59 -11.72 27.67 10.40
N LYS A 60 -12.69 26.75 10.42
CA LYS A 60 -14.12 27.08 10.55
C LYS A 60 -14.50 27.63 11.92
N GLU A 61 -13.77 27.22 12.96
CA GLU A 61 -13.90 27.72 14.34
C GLU A 61 -13.14 29.06 14.55
N ASP A 62 -12.75 29.75 13.48
CA ASP A 62 -12.01 31.02 13.49
C ASP A 62 -10.68 30.96 14.28
N LEU A 63 -10.06 29.77 14.41
CA LEU A 63 -8.77 29.61 15.08
C LEU A 63 -7.63 30.22 14.24
N SER A 64 -6.61 30.73 14.92
CA SER A 64 -5.47 31.37 14.26
C SER A 64 -4.63 30.36 13.47
N VAL A 65 -4.13 30.78 12.30
CA VAL A 65 -3.27 29.97 11.42
C VAL A 65 -2.04 29.42 12.17
N GLU A 66 -1.49 30.17 13.12
CA GLU A 66 -0.39 29.72 13.98
C GLU A 66 -0.77 28.57 14.91
N LEU A 67 -1.97 28.61 15.49
CA LEU A 67 -2.45 27.52 16.34
C LEU A 67 -2.74 26.26 15.51
N VAL A 68 -3.38 26.43 14.35
CA VAL A 68 -3.63 25.33 13.40
C VAL A 68 -2.32 24.69 12.99
N SER A 69 -1.32 25.48 12.60
CA SER A 69 0.02 24.98 12.22
C SER A 69 0.70 24.21 13.35
N LYS A 70 0.60 24.70 14.58
CA LYS A 70 1.18 24.04 15.76
C LYS A 70 0.54 22.68 16.04
N ILE A 71 -0.78 22.54 15.86
CA ILE A 71 -1.50 21.30 16.18
C ILE A 71 -1.40 20.29 15.04
N THR A 72 -1.69 20.70 13.81
CA THR A 72 -1.72 19.79 12.64
C THR A 72 -0.34 19.50 12.07
N LYS A 73 0.66 20.30 12.47
CA LYS A 73 2.03 20.30 11.94
C LYS A 73 2.08 20.57 10.43
N LEU A 74 1.02 21.18 9.89
CA LEU A 74 0.99 21.69 8.53
C LEU A 74 1.71 23.04 8.46
N THR A 75 2.30 23.31 7.31
CA THR A 75 2.92 24.60 7.02
C THR A 75 1.87 25.69 6.89
N ARG A 76 2.28 26.95 7.06
CA ARG A 76 1.36 28.10 6.86
C ARG A 76 0.78 28.10 5.44
N ASP A 77 1.62 27.81 4.44
CA ASP A 77 1.22 27.76 3.03
C ASP A 77 0.11 26.73 2.79
N GLU A 78 0.23 25.53 3.37
CA GLU A 78 -0.81 24.50 3.28
C GLU A 78 -2.12 24.94 3.95
N ILE A 79 -2.04 25.61 5.09
CA ILE A 79 -3.22 26.10 5.82
C ILE A 79 -3.89 27.26 5.06
N GLU A 80 -3.12 28.15 4.46
CA GLU A 80 -3.65 29.20 3.59
C GLU A 80 -4.29 28.62 2.33
N GLU A 81 -3.71 27.57 1.75
CA GLU A 81 -4.30 26.87 0.61
C GLU A 81 -5.63 26.20 1.00
N LEU A 82 -5.70 25.59 2.18
CA LEU A 82 -6.93 25.04 2.73
C LEU A 82 -7.98 26.14 2.99
N LYS A 83 -7.56 27.30 3.50
CA LYS A 83 -8.43 28.46 3.70
C LYS A 83 -9.00 29.02 2.39
N LYS A 84 -8.24 28.98 1.29
CA LYS A 84 -8.70 29.39 -0.06
C LYS A 84 -9.70 28.41 -0.67
N LYS A 85 -9.69 27.14 -0.23
CA LYS A 85 -10.60 26.08 -0.70
C LYS A 85 -11.87 25.96 0.15
N LEU A 86 -11.95 26.73 1.23
CA LEU A 86 -13.08 26.82 2.17
C LEU A 86 -14.13 27.80 1.64
#